data_AF-A0A0J7LSZ4-F1
#
_entry.id   AF-A0A0J7LSZ4-F1
#
_cell.length_a   1.000
_cell.length_b   1.000
_cell.length_c   1.000
_cell.angle_alpha   90.00
_cell.angle_beta   90.00
_cell.angle_gamma   90.00
#
_symmetry.space_group_name_H-M   'P 1'
#
loop_
_entity.id
_entity.type
_entity.pdbx_description
1 polymer ?
#
loop_
_entity_poly.entity_id
_entity_poly.type
_entity_poly.pdbx_seq_one_letter_code
_entity_poly.pdbx_strand_id
1 'polypeptide(L)'
;MTTIEKNILETYLLQIEKLSSYAKIEIIERLLKSLKKEKDEEKERERKFFASAGGFGSSKPSDEIIKEIKESRHFRKREVDL
;
A
#
# COMPACT_ATOMS: atom_id res chain seq x y z
N MET A 1 2.29 -8.26 19.96
CA MET A 1 3.67 -7.93 20.36
C MET A 1 4.44 -9.20 20.61
N THR A 2 5.49 -9.44 19.83
CA THR A 2 6.45 -10.51 20.06
C THR A 2 7.25 -10.24 21.34
N THR A 3 7.90 -11.27 21.88
CA THR A 3 8.78 -11.14 23.06
C THR A 3 9.93 -10.15 22.81
N ILE A 4 10.41 -10.10 21.56
CA ILE A 4 11.44 -9.17 21.12
C ILE A 4 10.91 -7.73 21.13
N GLU A 5 9.72 -7.50 20.57
CA GLU A 5 9.09 -6.17 20.55
C GLU A 5 8.85 -5.63 21.96
N LYS A 6 8.43 -6.48 22.90
CA LYS A 6 8.26 -6.09 24.31
C LYS A 6 9.57 -5.64 24.94
N ASN A 7 10.64 -6.42 24.78
CA ASN A 7 11.95 -6.07 25.35
C ASN A 7 12.51 -4.76 24.80
N ILE A 8 12.30 -4.51 23.50
CA ILE A 8 12.69 -3.27 22.85
C ILE A 8 11.91 -2.10 23.44
N LEU A 9 10.58 -2.24 23.56
CA LEU A 9 9.71 -1.19 24.10
C LEU A 9 10.09 -0.81 25.53
N GLU A 10 10.25 -1.79 26.42
CA GLU A 10 10.65 -1.58 27.81
C GLU A 10 12.00 -0.86 27.92
N THR A 11 12.97 -1.26 27.09
CA THR A 11 14.30 -0.63 27.07
C THR A 11 14.21 0.85 26.69
N TYR A 12 13.41 1.18 25.67
CA TYR A 12 13.21 2.57 25.26
C TYR A 12 12.44 3.39 26.30
N LEU A 13 11.44 2.81 26.97
CA LEU A 13 10.71 3.49 28.04
C LEU A 13 11.64 3.90 29.19
N LEU A 14 12.50 3.00 29.64
CA LEU A 14 13.54 3.27 30.65
C LEU A 14 14.47 4.43 30.26
N GLN A 15 14.79 4.57 28.97
CA GLN A 15 15.61 5.68 28.48
C GLN A 15 14.85 7.00 28.47
N ILE A 16 13.58 6.97 28.06
CA ILE A 16 12.72 8.15 27.97
C ILE A 16 12.35 8.68 29.36
N GLU A 17 12.23 7.82 30.37
CA GLU A 17 11.87 8.22 31.74
C GLU A 17 12.78 9.31 32.33
N LYS A 18 14.08 9.26 32.03
CA LYS A 18 15.09 10.20 32.52
C LYS A 18 15.08 11.55 31.81
N LEU A 19 14.30 11.69 30.74
CA LEU A 19 14.21 12.93 29.98
C LEU A 19 13.28 13.94 30.66
N SER A 20 13.53 15.22 30.37
CA SER A 20 12.63 16.30 30.77
C SER A 20 11.25 16.16 30.10
N SER A 21 10.22 16.74 30.70
CA SER A 21 8.86 16.72 30.13
C SER A 21 8.82 17.29 28.71
N TYR A 22 9.61 18.33 28.42
CA TYR A 22 9.72 18.90 27.07
C TYR A 22 10.28 17.90 26.06
N ALA A 23 11.36 17.22 26.40
CA ALA A 23 11.96 16.21 25.52
C ALA A 23 11.02 15.01 25.29
N LYS A 24 10.24 14.61 26.31
CA LYS A 24 9.21 13.57 26.16
C LYS A 24 8.11 13.99 25.16
N ILE A 25 7.66 15.24 25.22
CA ILE A 25 6.67 15.79 24.28
C ILE A 25 7.22 15.78 22.84
N GLU A 26 8.44 16.27 22.63
CA GLU A 26 9.10 16.27 21.32
C GLU A 26 9.20 14.85 20.71
N ILE A 27 9.52 13.84 21.53
CA ILE A 27 9.56 12.44 21.10
C ILE A 27 8.18 11.97 20.63
N ILE A 28 7.12 12.28 21.38
CA ILE A 28 5.73 11.94 21.01
C ILE A 28 5.38 12.58 19.67
N GLU A 29 5.71 13.84 19.45
CA GLU A 29 5.43 14.53 18.18
C GLU A 29 6.16 13.88 17.01
N ARG A 30 7.43 13.52 17.18
CA ARG A 30 8.22 12.83 16.14
C ARG A 30 7.67 11.45 15.82
N LEU A 31 7.28 10.68 16.84
CA LEU A 31 6.64 9.39 16.66
C LEU A 31 5.32 9.52 15.90
N LEU A 32 4.48 10.49 16.26
CA LEU A 32 3.23 10.78 15.55
C LEU A 32 3.49 11.16 14.08
N LYS A 33 4.50 11.98 13.81
CA LYS A 33 4.90 12.33 12.43
C LYS A 33 5.39 11.09 11.66
N SER A 34 6.19 10.22 12.28
CA SER A 34 6.68 8.98 11.67
C SER A 34 5.53 8.05 11.28
N LEU A 35 4.55 7.84 12.17
CA LEU A 35 3.39 6.99 11.91
C LEU A 35 2.50 7.52 10.78
N LYS A 36 2.39 8.85 10.64
CA LYS A 36 1.69 9.45 9.50
C LYS A 36 2.45 9.22 8.20
N LYS A 37 3.76 9.44 8.21
CA LYS A 37 4.63 9.23 7.05
C LYS A 37 4.59 7.79 6.55
N GLU A 38 4.61 6.80 7.46
CA GLU A 38 4.50 5.38 7.11
C GLU A 38 3.20 5.07 6.34
N LYS A 39 2.06 5.60 6.80
CA LYS A 39 0.77 5.45 6.11
C LYS A 39 0.76 6.11 4.73
N ASP A 40 1.38 7.26 4.60
CA ASP A 40 1.42 7.99 3.33
C ASP A 40 2.36 7.29 2.33
N GLU A 41 3.49 6.76 2.80
CA GLU A 41 4.39 5.93 1.99
C GLU A 41 3.75 4.61 1.56
N GLU A 42 2.96 3.97 2.42
CA GLU A 42 2.22 2.75 2.09
C GLU A 42 1.22 2.99 0.95
N LYS A 43 0.41 4.06 1.05
CA LYS A 43 -0.51 4.47 -0.01
C LYS A 43 0.21 4.78 -1.32
N GLU A 44 1.36 5.44 -1.24
CA GLU A 44 2.16 5.77 -2.41
C GLU A 44 2.76 4.52 -3.07
N ARG A 45 3.25 3.55 -2.28
CA ARG A 45 3.72 2.25 -2.78
C ARG A 45 2.59 1.49 -3.49
N GLU A 46 1.39 1.47 -2.89
CA GLU A 46 0.22 0.82 -3.49
C GLU A 46 -0.17 1.47 -4.82
N ARG A 47 -0.25 2.82 -4.86
CA ARG A 47 -0.50 3.56 -6.11
C ARG A 47 0.52 3.25 -7.19
N LYS A 48 1.82 3.24 -6.85
CA LYS A 48 2.90 2.90 -7.78
C LYS A 48 2.81 1.47 -8.27
N PHE A 49 2.47 0.52 -7.40
CA PHE A 49 2.26 -0.88 -7.78
C PHE A 49 1.15 -1.00 -8.83
N PHE A 50 -0.03 -0.42 -8.58
CA PHE A 50 -1.13 -0.44 -9.54
C PHE A 50 -0.81 0.28 -10.86
N ALA A 51 -0.09 1.40 -10.81
CA ALA A 51 0.38 2.10 -12.00
C ALA A 51 1.39 1.26 -12.81
N SER A 52 2.25 0.48 -12.14
CA SER A 52 3.28 -0.33 -12.78
C SER A 52 2.75 -1.55 -13.54
N ALA A 53 1.57 -2.06 -13.18
CA ALA A 53 0.96 -3.24 -13.82
C ALA A 53 0.32 -2.94 -15.18
N GLY A 54 0.56 -1.76 -15.77
CA GLY A 54 -0.06 -1.37 -17.04
C GLY A 54 -1.57 -1.23 -16.92
N GLY A 55 -2.03 -0.59 -15.84
CA GLY A 55 -3.44 -0.47 -15.49
C GLY A 55 -4.29 -0.06 -16.69
N PHE A 56 -5.30 -0.87 -17.01
CA PHE A 56 -6.28 -0.56 -18.05
C PHE A 56 -7.09 0.66 -17.62
N GLY A 57 -6.61 1.84 -18.00
CA GLY A 57 -7.28 3.12 -17.78
C GLY A 57 -8.27 3.38 -18.91
N SER A 58 -9.56 3.24 -18.63
CA SER A 58 -10.62 3.62 -19.56
C SER A 58 -11.64 4.48 -18.83
N SER A 59 -12.06 5.57 -19.46
CA SER A 59 -13.17 6.41 -18.99
C SER A 59 -14.54 5.81 -19.31
N LYS A 60 -14.58 4.69 -20.05
CA LYS A 60 -15.82 4.00 -20.42
C LYS A 60 -16.37 3.23 -19.22
N PRO A 61 -17.70 3.12 -19.08
CA PRO A 61 -18.30 2.24 -18.09
C PRO A 61 -17.92 0.78 -18.35
N SER A 62 -17.89 -0.01 -17.28
CA SER A 62 -17.51 -1.43 -17.31
C SER A 62 -18.28 -2.24 -18.36
N ASP A 63 -19.58 -1.96 -18.54
CA ASP A 63 -20.44 -2.68 -19.48
C ASP A 63 -20.02 -2.47 -20.94
N GLU A 64 -19.59 -1.26 -21.30
CA GLU A 64 -19.10 -0.94 -22.65
C GLU A 64 -17.76 -1.63 -22.93
N ILE A 65 -16.85 -1.64 -21.95
CA ILE A 65 -15.56 -2.34 -22.05
C ILE A 65 -15.80 -3.84 -22.26
N ILE A 66 -16.72 -4.44 -21.50
CA ILE A 66 -17.07 -5.85 -21.63
C ILE A 66 -17.63 -6.15 -23.02
N LYS A 67 -18.50 -5.28 -23.54
CA LYS A 67 -19.08 -5.41 -24.87
C LYS A 67 -18.01 -5.38 -25.96
N GLU A 68 -17.10 -4.40 -25.93
CA GLU A 68 -16.00 -4.27 -26.89
C GLU A 68 -15.04 -5.47 -26.85
N ILE A 69 -14.69 -5.95 -25.64
CA ILE A 69 -13.85 -7.15 -25.49
C ILE A 69 -14.55 -8.40 -26.06
N LYS A 70 -15.87 -8.52 -25.88
CA LYS A 70 -16.63 -9.65 -26.44
C LYS A 70 -16.70 -9.58 -27.96
N GLU A 71 -16.92 -8.40 -28.53
CA GLU A 71 -17.04 -8.19 -29.98
C GLU A 71 -15.70 -8.38 -30.71
N SER A 72 -14.60 -7.96 -30.10
CA SER A 72 -13.24 -8.12 -30.66
C SER A 72 -12.69 -9.55 -30.62
N ARG A 73 -13.37 -10.49 -29.93
CA ARG A 73 -12.97 -11.91 -29.91
C ARG A 73 -13.30 -12.57 -31.23
N HIS A 74 -12.31 -12.65 -32.11
CA HIS A 74 -12.36 -13.51 -33.28
C HIS A 74 -11.70 -14.86 -32.98
N PHE A 75 -12.53 -15.90 -32.84
CA PHE A 75 -12.01 -17.26 -32.78
C PHE A 75 -11.50 -17.64 -34.16
N ARG A 76 -10.21 -18.00 -34.25
CA ARG A 76 -9.67 -18.61 -35.46
C ARG A 76 -10.44 -19.90 -35.71
N LYS A 77 -11.01 -20.08 -36.91
CA LYS A 77 -11.43 -21.41 -37.36
C LYS A 77 -10.17 -22.27 -37.35
N ARG A 78 -10.12 -23.25 -36.44
CA ARG A 78 -9.21 -24.38 -36.66
C ARG A 78 -9.83 -25.12 -37.83
N GLU A 79 -9.15 -25.13 -38.97
CA GLU A 79 -9.40 -26.13 -40.00
C GLU A 79 -9.08 -27.47 -39.35
N VAL A 80 -10.11 -28.14 -38.87
CA VAL A 80 -10.03 -29.56 -38.54
C VAL A 80 -10.46 -30.25 -39.81
N ASP A 81 -9.49 -30.60 -40.64
CA ASP A 81 -9.72 -31.50 -41.76
C ASP A 81 -10.15 -32.85 -41.19
N LEU A 82 -11.36 -33.28 -41.54
CA LEU A 82 -11.95 -34.59 -41.24
C LEU A 82 -11.87 -35.46 -42.49
#